data_AF-A0A5D0URV6-F1
#
_entry.id   AF-A0A5D0URV6-F1
#
_cell.length_a   1.000
_cell.length_b   1.000
_cell.length_c   1.000
_cell.angle_alpha   90.00
_cell.angle_beta   90.00
_cell.angle_gamma   90.00
#
_symmetry.space_group_name_H-M   'P 1'
#
loop_
_entity.id
_entity.type
_entity.pdbx_description
1 polymer ?
#
loop_
_entity_poly.entity_id
_entity_poly.type
_entity_poly.pdbx_seq_one_letter_code
_entity_poly.pdbx_strand_id
1 'polypeptide(L)'
;TAHRWIGRAYFFAGVFPAGIAVLGVAPLSSTGFVSQVGNTMLAVLWLATSIAGYRMARQRRFVEHRRWMIRSFALTTSIVLNRAWLILFVILLLPHVDTTYGGDQDAMIRAAAGASAWMSWVVNLLVAEWWLERGDARRRTHRTGQAADRRDAA
;
A
#
# COMPACT_ATOMS: atom_id res chain seq x y z
N THR A 1 -22.01 -6.26 15.40
CA THR A 1 -22.59 -6.82 14.14
C THR A 1 -22.37 -5.90 12.94
N ALA A 2 -22.56 -4.58 13.08
CA ALA A 2 -22.26 -3.58 12.03
C ALA A 2 -20.81 -3.65 11.50
N HIS A 3 -19.81 -3.84 12.37
CA HIS A 3 -18.41 -3.96 11.96
C HIS A 3 -18.12 -5.12 10.98
N ARG A 4 -18.90 -6.22 11.03
CA ARG A 4 -18.77 -7.37 10.12
C ARG A 4 -19.38 -7.10 8.74
N TRP A 5 -20.44 -6.29 8.68
CA TRP A 5 -21.10 -5.90 7.43
C TRP A 5 -20.31 -4.80 6.70
N ILE A 6 -19.74 -3.85 7.43
CA ILE A 6 -18.87 -2.81 6.87
C ILE A 6 -17.63 -3.42 6.22
N GLY A 7 -16.99 -4.42 6.86
CA GLY A 7 -15.84 -5.12 6.28
C GLY A 7 -16.19 -5.92 5.02
N ARG A 8 -17.39 -6.52 4.96
CA ARG A 8 -17.88 -7.23 3.76
C ARG A 8 -18.24 -6.27 2.63
N ALA A 9 -18.87 -5.14 2.93
CA ALA A 9 -19.20 -4.10 1.96
C ALA A 9 -17.92 -3.46 1.39
N TYR A 10 -16.93 -3.14 2.23
CA TYR A 10 -15.63 -2.62 1.77
C TYR A 10 -14.95 -3.60 0.79
N PHE A 11 -14.96 -4.89 1.09
CA PHE A 11 -14.34 -5.90 0.23
C PHE A 11 -15.11 -6.17 -1.07
N PHE A 12 -16.41 -6.46 -0.98
CA PHE A 12 -17.22 -6.86 -2.15
C PHE A 12 -17.71 -5.69 -3.00
N ALA A 13 -18.01 -4.54 -2.39
CA ALA A 13 -18.52 -3.37 -3.12
C ALA A 13 -17.41 -2.40 -3.56
N GLY A 14 -16.25 -2.40 -2.87
CA GLY A 14 -15.14 -1.50 -3.16
C GLY A 14 -13.95 -2.22 -3.78
N VAL A 15 -13.19 -2.94 -2.94
CA VAL A 15 -11.83 -3.38 -3.28
C VAL A 15 -11.80 -4.40 -4.43
N PHE A 16 -12.72 -5.36 -4.44
CA PHE A 16 -12.73 -6.41 -5.45
C PHE A 16 -13.08 -5.89 -6.86
N PRO A 17 -14.20 -5.15 -7.06
CA PRO A 17 -14.50 -4.57 -8.37
C PRO A 17 -13.52 -3.47 -8.77
N ALA A 18 -13.05 -2.63 -7.84
CA ALA A 18 -12.06 -1.60 -8.15
C ALA A 18 -10.69 -2.17 -8.53
N GLY A 19 -10.22 -3.24 -7.86
CA GLY A 19 -8.96 -3.89 -8.20
C GLY A 19 -9.01 -4.58 -9.56
N ILE A 20 -10.15 -5.20 -9.91
CA ILE A 20 -10.37 -5.78 -11.24
C ILE A 20 -10.42 -4.68 -12.32
N ALA A 21 -11.12 -3.57 -12.03
CA ALA A 21 -11.18 -2.43 -12.95
C ALA A 21 -9.80 -1.80 -13.18
N VAL A 22 -9.01 -1.60 -12.12
CA VAL A 22 -7.65 -1.06 -12.22
C VAL A 22 -6.72 -2.02 -12.97
N LEU A 23 -6.82 -3.34 -12.75
CA LEU A 23 -6.04 -4.32 -13.53
C LEU A 23 -6.40 -4.31 -15.03
N GLY A 24 -7.66 -4.05 -15.37
CA GLY A 24 -8.07 -3.92 -16.77
C GLY A 24 -7.58 -2.63 -17.43
N VAL A 25 -7.46 -1.54 -16.68
CA VAL A 25 -7.14 -0.20 -17.22
C VAL A 25 -5.64 0.13 -17.15
N ALA A 26 -4.93 -0.32 -16.11
CA ALA A 26 -3.52 0.02 -15.91
C ALA A 26 -2.60 -0.35 -17.09
N PRO A 27 -2.74 -1.52 -17.76
CA PRO A 27 -1.93 -1.89 -18.92
C PRO A 27 -2.21 -1.05 -20.17
N LEU A 28 -3.37 -0.39 -20.23
CA LEU A 28 -3.79 0.43 -21.37
C LEU A 28 -3.45 1.91 -21.18
N SER A 29 -2.87 2.30 -20.04
CA SER A 29 -2.64 3.70 -19.71
C SER A 29 -1.42 4.28 -20.45
N SER A 30 -1.59 5.42 -21.11
CA SER A 30 -0.55 6.11 -21.90
C SER A 30 0.50 6.85 -21.04
N THR A 31 0.62 6.55 -19.74
CA THR A 31 1.47 7.29 -18.79
C THR A 31 2.94 6.89 -18.78
N GLY A 32 3.37 6.05 -19.72
CA GLY A 32 4.73 5.52 -19.84
C GLY A 32 4.90 4.14 -19.19
N PHE A 33 5.77 3.31 -19.77
CA PHE A 33 5.93 1.89 -19.40
C PHE A 33 6.24 1.68 -17.90
N VAL A 34 7.12 2.51 -17.32
CA VAL A 34 7.50 2.42 -15.90
C VAL A 34 6.31 2.66 -14.98
N SER A 35 5.47 3.65 -15.30
CA SER A 35 4.25 3.97 -14.56
C SER A 35 3.22 2.83 -14.70
N GLN A 36 3.06 2.27 -15.90
CA GLN A 36 2.15 1.13 -16.13
C GLN A 36 2.53 -0.08 -15.26
N VAL A 37 3.82 -0.45 -15.25
CA VAL A 37 4.31 -1.57 -14.42
C VAL A 37 4.08 -1.29 -12.94
N GLY A 38 4.42 -0.08 -12.47
CA GLY A 38 4.24 0.30 -11.07
C GLY A 38 2.78 0.26 -10.62
N ASN A 39 1.86 0.79 -11.44
CA ASN A 39 0.42 0.75 -11.15
C ASN A 39 -0.16 -0.66 -11.24
N THR A 40 0.32 -1.48 -12.17
CA THR A 40 -0.11 -2.88 -12.30
C THR A 40 0.34 -3.69 -11.08
N MET A 41 1.59 -3.53 -10.62
CA MET A 41 2.07 -4.18 -9.40
C MET A 41 1.29 -3.72 -8.17
N LEU A 42 1.01 -2.41 -8.05
CA LEU A 42 0.14 -1.87 -7.00
C LEU A 42 -1.22 -2.58 -7.00
N ALA A 43 -1.86 -2.72 -8.16
CA ALA A 43 -3.15 -3.38 -8.28
C ALA A 43 -3.10 -4.87 -7.87
N VAL A 44 -2.07 -5.60 -8.31
CA VAL A 44 -1.86 -7.01 -7.94
C VAL A 44 -1.64 -7.15 -6.43
N LEU A 45 -0.76 -6.33 -5.84
CA LEU A 45 -0.48 -6.34 -4.40
C LEU A 45 -1.72 -5.99 -3.58
N TRP A 46 -2.50 -5.01 -4.06
CA TRP A 46 -3.72 -4.59 -3.39
C TRP A 46 -4.79 -5.67 -3.42
N LEU A 47 -4.97 -6.37 -4.55
CA LEU A 47 -5.86 -7.52 -4.65
C LEU A 47 -5.38 -8.69 -3.78
N ALA A 48 -4.09 -9.03 -3.84
CA ALA A 48 -3.51 -10.12 -3.08
C ALA A 48 -3.67 -9.92 -1.56
N THR A 49 -3.34 -8.73 -1.05
CA THR A 49 -3.49 -8.40 0.37
C THR A 49 -4.95 -8.44 0.81
N SER A 50 -5.86 -7.99 -0.03
CA SER A 50 -7.28 -7.96 0.28
C SER A 50 -7.89 -9.37 0.27
N ILE A 51 -7.55 -10.21 -0.71
CA ILE A 51 -7.97 -11.62 -0.77
C ILE A 51 -7.43 -12.39 0.44
N ALA A 52 -6.16 -12.17 0.81
CA ALA A 52 -5.56 -12.79 1.99
C ALA A 52 -6.29 -12.33 3.28
N GLY A 53 -6.61 -11.04 3.40
CA GLY A 53 -7.41 -10.51 4.50
C GLY A 53 -8.79 -11.17 4.60
N TYR A 54 -9.47 -11.36 3.47
CA TYR A 54 -10.76 -12.04 3.41
C TYR A 54 -10.67 -13.52 3.80
N ARG A 55 -9.66 -14.25 3.30
CA ARG A 55 -9.43 -15.66 3.67
C ARG A 55 -9.24 -15.81 5.18
N MET A 56 -8.45 -14.95 5.81
CA MET A 56 -8.22 -14.97 7.26
C MET A 56 -9.50 -14.64 8.05
N ALA A 57 -10.33 -13.71 7.58
CA ALA A 57 -11.63 -13.43 8.18
C ALA A 57 -12.56 -14.65 8.13
N ARG A 58 -12.60 -15.38 7.00
CA ARG A 58 -13.41 -16.59 6.85
C ARG A 58 -12.95 -17.72 7.77
N GLN A 59 -11.65 -17.83 7.98
CA GLN A 59 -11.05 -18.78 8.92
C GLN A 59 -11.17 -18.35 10.39
N ARG A 60 -11.87 -17.23 10.69
CA ARG A 60 -11.99 -16.63 12.04
C ARG A 60 -10.64 -16.28 12.68
N ARG A 61 -9.59 -16.11 11.86
CA ARG A 61 -8.25 -15.69 12.27
C ARG A 61 -8.16 -14.17 12.28
N PHE A 62 -8.76 -13.56 13.29
CA PHE A 62 -8.96 -12.10 13.36
C PHE A 62 -7.65 -11.32 13.56
N VAL A 63 -6.65 -11.90 14.21
CA VAL A 63 -5.34 -11.25 14.42
C VAL A 63 -4.64 -11.08 13.08
N GLU A 64 -4.57 -12.16 12.29
CA GLU A 64 -3.97 -12.14 10.96
C GLU A 64 -4.79 -11.34 9.97
N HIS A 65 -6.13 -11.41 10.05
CA HIS A 65 -7.02 -10.56 9.27
C HIS A 65 -6.67 -9.07 9.45
N ARG A 66 -6.49 -8.61 10.70
CA ARG A 66 -6.13 -7.21 10.97
C ARG A 66 -4.79 -6.83 10.33
N ARG A 67 -3.80 -7.73 10.35
CA ARG A 67 -2.50 -7.49 9.71
C ARG A 67 -2.61 -7.33 8.19
N TRP A 68 -3.40 -8.18 7.53
CA TRP A 68 -3.65 -8.07 6.09
C TRP A 68 -4.45 -6.80 5.73
N MET A 69 -5.42 -6.42 6.55
CA MET A 69 -6.18 -5.18 6.36
C MET A 69 -5.32 -3.92 6.49
N ILE A 70 -4.32 -3.93 7.38
CA ILE A 70 -3.38 -2.80 7.51
C ILE A 70 -2.57 -2.61 6.22
N ARG A 71 -2.09 -3.70 5.60
CA ARG A 71 -1.38 -3.64 4.31
C ARG A 71 -2.28 -3.16 3.17
N SER A 72 -3.52 -3.66 3.10
CA SER A 72 -4.51 -3.21 2.11
C SER A 72 -4.88 -1.73 2.29
N PHE A 73 -5.02 -1.27 3.54
CA PHE A 73 -5.25 0.15 3.84
C PHE A 73 -4.08 1.02 3.38
N ALA A 74 -2.85 0.62 3.67
CA ALA A 74 -1.65 1.35 3.22
C ALA A 74 -1.58 1.48 1.69
N LEU A 75 -1.91 0.42 0.96
CA LEU A 75 -2.00 0.44 -0.51
C LEU A 75 -3.17 1.28 -1.04
N THR A 76 -4.24 1.46 -0.26
CA THR A 76 -5.33 2.35 -0.63
C THR A 76 -4.93 3.81 -0.43
N THR A 77 -4.30 4.11 0.71
CA THR A 77 -3.76 5.46 1.01
C THR A 77 -2.67 5.86 0.02
N SER A 78 -1.90 4.90 -0.52
CA SER A 78 -0.90 5.20 -1.55
C SER A 78 -1.50 5.74 -2.83
N ILE A 79 -2.71 5.34 -3.22
CA ILE A 79 -3.41 5.89 -4.40
C ILE A 79 -3.65 7.40 -4.22
N VAL A 80 -4.08 7.80 -3.03
CA VAL A 80 -4.31 9.22 -2.70
C VAL A 80 -2.98 9.97 -2.62
N LEU A 81 -1.99 9.40 -1.93
CA LEU A 81 -0.66 10.00 -1.77
C LEU A 81 0.14 10.06 -3.08
N ASN A 82 -0.18 9.23 -4.07
CA ASN A 82 0.46 9.27 -5.38
C ASN A 82 0.35 10.67 -6.02
N ARG A 83 -0.74 11.40 -5.78
CA ARG A 83 -0.88 12.79 -6.24
C ARG A 83 0.13 13.73 -5.59
N ALA A 84 0.34 13.59 -4.28
CA ALA A 84 1.34 14.38 -3.57
C ALA A 84 2.76 14.06 -4.07
N TRP A 85 3.07 12.78 -4.27
CA TRP A 85 4.35 12.35 -4.85
C TRP A 85 4.57 12.89 -6.26
N LEU A 86 3.53 12.86 -7.10
CA LEU A 86 3.60 13.39 -8.47
C LEU A 86 3.90 14.89 -8.46
N ILE A 87 3.17 15.67 -7.65
CA ILE A 87 3.40 17.12 -7.52
C ILE A 87 4.83 17.39 -7.04
N LEU A 88 5.28 16.66 -6.02
CA LEU A 88 6.64 16.78 -5.49
C LEU A 88 7.69 16.51 -6.57
N PHE A 89 7.56 15.41 -7.32
CA PHE A 89 8.51 15.10 -8.39
C PHE A 89 8.46 16.12 -9.53
N VAL A 90 7.28 16.60 -9.93
CA VAL A 90 7.20 17.66 -10.94
C VAL A 90 7.96 18.90 -10.49
N ILE A 91 7.79 19.36 -9.24
CA ILE A 91 8.51 20.53 -8.71
C ILE A 91 10.04 20.29 -8.70
N LEU A 92 10.49 19.10 -8.32
CA LEU A 92 11.91 18.76 -8.26
C LEU A 92 12.55 18.62 -9.65
N LEU A 93 11.81 18.10 -10.63
CA LEU A 93 12.33 17.82 -11.97
C LEU A 93 12.15 18.99 -12.94
N LEU A 94 11.21 19.93 -12.69
CA LEU A 94 11.01 21.13 -13.52
C LEU A 94 12.30 21.91 -13.84
N PRO A 95 13.18 22.23 -12.87
CA PRO A 95 14.41 22.98 -13.15
C PRO A 95 15.45 22.16 -13.96
N HIS A 96 15.23 20.86 -14.14
CA HIS A 96 16.12 19.96 -14.87
C HIS A 96 15.62 19.64 -16.29
N VAL A 97 14.51 20.24 -16.75
CA VAL A 97 13.93 19.99 -18.08
C VAL A 97 14.94 20.35 -19.19
N ASP A 98 15.52 21.54 -19.14
CA ASP A 98 16.44 22.01 -20.19
C ASP A 98 17.79 21.28 -20.17
N THR A 99 18.23 20.80 -19.01
CA THR A 99 19.54 20.16 -18.83
C THR A 99 19.50 18.65 -19.05
N THR A 100 18.69 17.94 -18.27
CA THR A 100 18.66 16.47 -18.23
C THR A 100 17.72 15.89 -19.29
N TYR A 101 16.66 16.61 -19.64
CA TYR A 101 15.66 16.17 -20.62
C TYR A 101 15.78 16.88 -21.96
N GLY A 102 16.77 17.76 -22.15
CA GLY A 102 17.02 18.46 -23.41
C GLY A 102 15.83 19.31 -23.90
N GLY A 103 15.02 19.82 -22.97
CA GLY A 103 13.80 20.57 -23.26
C GLY A 103 12.55 19.71 -23.49
N ASP A 104 12.65 18.37 -23.48
CA ASP A 104 11.49 17.48 -23.60
C ASP A 104 10.72 17.39 -22.27
N GLN A 105 9.73 18.26 -22.13
CA GLN A 105 8.83 18.29 -20.98
C GLN A 105 8.02 16.99 -20.82
N ASP A 106 7.68 16.30 -21.92
CA ASP A 106 6.92 15.06 -21.84
C ASP A 106 7.76 13.91 -21.27
N ALA A 107 9.06 13.86 -21.61
CA ALA A 107 9.99 12.90 -21.00
C ALA A 107 10.11 13.13 -19.48
N MET A 108 10.19 14.38 -19.03
CA MET A 108 10.21 14.73 -17.61
C MET A 108 8.92 14.31 -16.90
N ILE A 109 7.75 14.57 -17.48
CA ILE A 109 6.46 14.17 -16.91
C ILE A 109 6.35 12.65 -16.79
N ARG A 110 6.77 11.90 -17.82
CA ARG A 110 6.81 10.42 -17.77
C ARG A 110 7.72 9.90 -16.66
N ALA A 111 8.88 10.53 -16.46
CA ALA A 111 9.80 10.18 -15.38
C ALA A 111 9.19 10.47 -13.99
N ALA A 112 8.58 11.65 -13.80
CA ALA A 112 7.90 12.00 -12.56
C ALA A 112 6.70 11.07 -12.26
N ALA A 113 5.93 10.70 -13.28
CA ALA A 113 4.83 9.74 -13.18
C ALA A 113 5.34 8.34 -12.77
N GLY A 114 6.43 7.87 -13.38
CA GLY A 114 7.07 6.62 -12.99
C GLY A 114 7.55 6.64 -11.54
N ALA A 115 8.32 7.65 -11.15
CA ALA A 115 8.86 7.78 -9.80
C ALA A 115 7.77 7.88 -8.74
N SER A 116 6.75 8.72 -8.98
CA SER A 116 5.61 8.86 -8.06
C SER A 116 4.83 7.57 -7.88
N ALA A 117 4.55 6.85 -8.97
CA ALA A 117 3.86 5.57 -8.92
C ALA A 117 4.58 4.60 -7.97
N TRP A 118 5.89 4.40 -8.14
CA TRP A 118 6.68 3.50 -7.30
C TRP A 118 6.80 3.98 -5.85
N MET A 119 7.18 5.24 -5.65
CA MET A 119 7.40 5.79 -4.30
C MET A 119 6.12 5.78 -3.47
N SER A 120 4.98 6.04 -4.09
CA SER A 120 3.70 6.10 -3.39
C SER A 120 3.40 4.81 -2.65
N TRP A 121 3.46 3.64 -3.29
CA TRP A 121 3.07 2.39 -2.66
C TRP A 121 4.22 1.70 -1.93
N VAL A 122 5.47 1.85 -2.40
CA VAL A 122 6.64 1.29 -1.71
C VAL A 122 6.79 1.93 -0.33
N VAL A 123 6.78 3.26 -0.25
CA VAL A 123 6.93 3.96 1.04
C VAL A 123 5.78 3.64 1.98
N ASN A 124 4.54 3.62 1.48
CA ASN A 124 3.38 3.28 2.31
C ASN A 124 3.42 1.84 2.82
N LEU A 125 3.84 0.87 2.01
CA LEU A 125 4.02 -0.50 2.46
C LEU A 125 5.13 -0.63 3.50
N LEU A 126 6.26 0.04 3.29
CA LEU A 126 7.36 0.03 4.26
C LEU A 126 6.92 0.61 5.61
N VAL A 127 6.20 1.72 5.61
CA VAL A 127 5.62 2.31 6.83
C VAL A 127 4.64 1.34 7.50
N ALA A 128 3.80 0.67 6.72
CA ALA A 128 2.87 -0.32 7.25
C ALA A 128 3.58 -1.52 7.88
N GLU A 129 4.60 -2.07 7.22
CA GLU A 129 5.35 -3.22 7.72
C GLU A 129 6.13 -2.85 9.00
N TRP A 130 6.79 -1.69 9.00
CA TRP A 130 7.47 -1.16 10.17
C TRP A 130 6.53 -0.97 11.36
N TRP A 131 5.30 -0.48 11.12
CA TRP A 131 4.31 -0.32 12.18
C TRP A 131 3.83 -1.67 12.73
N LEU A 132 3.67 -2.67 11.86
CA LEU A 132 3.32 -4.04 12.24
C LEU A 132 4.42 -4.71 13.07
N GLU A 133 5.68 -4.61 12.64
CA GLU A 133 6.83 -5.19 13.34
C GLU A 133 7.04 -4.57 14.73
N ARG A 134 6.90 -3.24 14.84
CA ARG A 134 6.98 -2.55 16.15
C ARG A 134 5.87 -2.99 17.11
N GLY A 135 4.66 -3.22 16.59
CA GLY A 135 3.54 -3.73 17.39
C GLY A 135 3.80 -5.14 17.93
N ASP A 136 4.43 -5.99 17.12
CA ASP A 136 4.77 -7.36 17.50
C ASP A 136 5.93 -7.43 18.50
N ALA A 137 6.95 -6.59 18.33
CA ALA A 137 8.08 -6.49 19.25
C ALA A 137 7.63 -6.09 20.67
N ARG A 138 6.78 -5.06 20.77
CA ARG A 138 6.23 -4.59 22.06
C ARG A 138 5.42 -5.67 22.79
N ARG A 139 4.65 -6.47 22.06
CA ARG A 139 3.86 -7.58 22.63
C ARG A 139 4.73 -8.72 23.15
N ARG A 140 5.87 -9.01 22.50
CA ARG A 140 6.83 -10.03 22.97
C ARG A 140 7.47 -9.60 24.29
N THR A 141 7.96 -8.37 24.38
CA THR A 141 8.61 -7.84 25.60
C THR A 141 7.67 -7.88 26.81
N HIS A 142 6.40 -7.50 26.63
CA HIS A 142 5.40 -7.52 27.71
C HIS A 142 5.07 -8.94 28.19
N ARG A 143 5.10 -9.94 27.30
CA ARG A 143 4.91 -11.35 27.67
C ARG A 143 6.09 -11.91 28.47
N THR A 144 7.32 -11.55 28.09
CA THR A 144 8.52 -11.99 28.81
C THR A 144 8.58 -11.38 30.21
N GLY A 145 8.22 -10.09 30.36
CA GLY A 145 8.14 -9.43 31.67
C GLY A 145 7.11 -10.08 32.60
N GLN A 146 5.91 -10.39 32.11
CA GLN A 146 4.88 -11.08 32.90
C GLN A 146 5.25 -12.52 33.28
N ALA A 147 6.07 -13.20 32.49
CA ALA A 147 6.52 -14.56 32.80
C ALA A 147 7.63 -14.58 33.85
N ALA A 148 8.48 -13.54 33.90
CA ALA A 148 9.50 -13.37 34.94
C ALA A 148 8.87 -13.02 36.30
N ASP A 149 7.94 -12.05 36.32
CA ASP A 149 7.24 -11.60 37.53
C ASP A 149 6.43 -12.74 38.21
N ARG A 150 5.88 -13.66 37.42
CA ARG A 150 5.20 -14.87 37.93
C ARG A 150 6.13 -15.93 38.52
N ARG A 151 7.42 -15.93 38.17
CA ARG A 151 8.40 -16.86 38.72
C ARG A 151 8.98 -16.36 40.05
N ASP A 152 9.08 -15.05 40.21
CA ASP A 152 9.58 -14.44 41.45
C ASP A 152 8.52 -14.41 42.57
N ALA A 153 7.23 -14.56 42.21
CA ALA A 153 6.11 -14.60 43.13
C ALA A 153 5.70 -16.03 43.61
N ALA A 154 6.42 -17.07 43.20
CA ALA A 154 6.14 -18.49 43.51
C ALA A 154 7.27 -19.10 44.35
#